data_AF-A0A2M8FR41-F1
#
_entry.id   AF-A0A2M8FR41-F1
#
_cell.length_a   1.000
_cell.length_b   1.000
_cell.length_c   1.000
_cell.angle_alpha   90.00
_cell.angle_beta   90.00
_cell.angle_gamma   90.00
#
_symmetry.space_group_name_H-M   'P 1'
#
loop_
_entity.id
_entity.type
_entity.pdbx_description
1 polymer ?
#
loop_
_entity_poly.entity_id
_entity_poly.type
_entity_poly.pdbx_seq_one_letter_code
_entity_poly.pdbx_strand_id
1 'polypeptide(L)'
;METKLTLRLNENIIERAKIYARSHKISLSKMIESYLDSITKQKDEDKKISITPLVESLSGVIDLPSDFDYKKEYRDYLEKKYK
;
A
#
# COMPACT_ATOMS: atom_id res chain seq x y z
N MET A 1 21.56 4.99 8.96
CA MET A 1 22.06 6.37 9.16
C MET A 1 21.05 7.33 8.56
N GLU A 2 20.67 8.38 9.28
CA GLU A 2 19.78 9.43 8.73
C GLU A 2 20.62 10.54 8.09
N THR A 3 20.23 10.97 6.90
CA THR A 3 20.88 12.07 6.17
C THR A 3 19.84 13.05 5.65
N LYS A 4 20.24 14.32 5.53
CA LYS A 4 19.35 15.38 5.06
C LYS A 4 19.36 15.45 3.53
N LEU A 5 18.21 15.22 2.91
CA LEU A 5 17.99 15.45 1.47
C LEU A 5 17.26 16.79 1.26
N THR A 6 17.80 17.65 0.40
CA THR A 6 17.16 18.93 0.04
C THR A 6 16.71 18.89 -1.42
N LEU A 7 15.42 19.06 -1.68
CA LEU A 7 14.80 19.00 -3.00
C LEU A 7 14.23 20.37 -3.39
N ARG A 8 14.34 20.75 -4.67
CA ARG A 8 13.65 21.93 -5.21
C ARG A 8 12.33 21.47 -5.84
N LEU A 9 11.22 21.99 -5.33
CA LEU A 9 9.86 21.63 -5.73
C LEU A 9 9.04 22.91 -5.89
N ASN A 10 7.96 22.84 -6.65
CA ASN A 10 7.00 23.93 -6.73
C ASN A 10 6.31 24.13 -5.38
N GLU A 11 6.18 25.38 -4.93
CA GLU A 11 5.55 25.75 -3.66
C GLU A 11 4.13 25.19 -3.50
N ASN A 12 3.33 25.22 -4.58
CA ASN A 12 1.97 24.66 -4.56
C ASN A 12 1.95 23.15 -4.34
N ILE A 13 3.01 22.43 -4.75
CA ILE A 13 3.15 20.99 -4.47
C ILE A 13 3.47 20.79 -3.00
N ILE A 14 4.38 21.60 -2.43
CA ILE A 14 4.77 21.51 -1.03
C ILE A 14 3.57 21.73 -0.10
N GLU A 15 2.75 22.73 -0.38
CA GLU A 15 1.57 23.02 0.45
C GLU A 15 0.53 21.90 0.42
N ARG A 16 0.19 21.39 -0.77
CA ARG A 16 -0.73 20.25 -0.90
C ARG A 16 -0.19 19.00 -0.19
N ALA A 17 1.12 18.75 -0.29
CA ALA A 17 1.75 17.61 0.37
C ALA A 17 1.73 17.73 1.91
N LYS A 18 1.95 18.93 2.46
CA LYS A 18 1.85 19.18 3.91
C LYS A 18 0.42 18.96 4.42
N ILE A 19 -0.60 19.43 3.68
CA ILE A 19 -2.00 19.23 4.04
C ILE A 19 -2.32 17.73 4.08
N TYR A 20 -1.94 17.00 3.04
CA TYR A 20 -2.15 15.55 2.95
C TYR A 20 -1.41 14.80 4.07
N ALA A 21 -0.18 15.18 4.40
CA ALA A 21 0.58 14.57 5.49
C ALA A 21 -0.10 14.77 6.85
N ARG A 22 -0.56 16.00 7.13
CA ARG A 22 -1.29 16.33 8.36
C ARG A 22 -2.61 15.57 8.47
N SER A 23 -3.38 15.47 7.39
CA SER A 23 -4.66 14.75 7.41
C SER A 23 -4.46 13.25 7.70
N HIS A 24 -3.32 12.69 7.30
CA HIS A 24 -2.94 11.29 7.55
C HIS A 24 -2.08 11.12 8.82
N LYS A 25 -1.91 12.17 9.64
CA LYS A 25 -1.13 12.16 10.89
C LYS A 25 0.32 11.67 10.72
N ILE A 26 0.93 11.94 9.57
CA ILE A 26 2.33 11.61 9.27
C ILE A 26 3.14 12.87 8.92
N SER A 27 4.46 12.80 9.07
CA SER A 27 5.34 13.89 8.64
C SER A 27 5.59 13.82 7.12
N LEU A 28 5.84 14.97 6.49
CA LEU A 28 6.18 15.03 5.07
C LEU A 28 7.47 14.25 4.77
N SER A 29 8.47 14.33 5.66
CA SER A 29 9.71 13.54 5.53
C SER A 29 9.42 12.05 5.56
N LYS A 30 8.55 11.58 6.47
CA LYS A 30 8.19 10.16 6.56
C LYS A 30 7.46 9.67 5.32
N MET A 31 6.58 10.50 4.76
CA MET A 31 5.86 10.22 3.53
C MET A 31 6.81 10.05 2.34
N ILE A 32 7.75 10.98 2.16
CA ILE A 32 8.73 10.91 1.07
C ILE A 32 9.71 9.76 1.27
N GLU A 33 10.19 9.53 2.49
CA GLU A 33 11.04 8.38 2.82
C GLU A 33 10.33 7.07 2.45
N SER A 34 9.09 6.89 2.87
CA SER A 34 8.31 5.67 2.57
C SER A 34 8.08 5.49 1.07
N TYR A 35 7.84 6.58 0.34
CA TYR A 35 7.66 6.51 -1.11
C TYR A 35 8.95 6.11 -1.82
N LEU A 36 10.07 6.75 -1.45
CA LEU A 36 11.38 6.43 -1.99
C LEU A 36 11.75 4.96 -1.68
N ASP A 37 11.60 4.51 -0.43
CA ASP A 37 11.84 3.12 -0.04
C ASP A 37 11.00 2.15 -0.87
N SER A 38 9.71 2.46 -1.09
CA SER A 38 8.79 1.63 -1.87
C SER A 38 9.19 1.47 -3.34
N ILE A 39 9.91 2.43 -3.95
CA ILE A 39 10.30 2.37 -5.36
C ILE A 39 11.77 1.99 -5.56
N THR A 40 12.62 2.21 -4.55
CA THR A 40 14.06 1.92 -4.63
C THR A 40 14.44 0.61 -3.98
N LYS A 41 13.59 0.00 -3.12
CA LYS A 41 13.77 -1.40 -2.75
C LYS A 41 13.63 -2.25 -4.00
N GLN A 42 14.77 -2.60 -4.57
CA GLN A 42 14.85 -3.55 -5.65
C GLN A 42 14.28 -4.89 -5.20
N LYS A 43 13.61 -5.52 -6.17
CA LYS A 43 13.15 -6.90 -6.21
C LYS A 43 14.35 -7.87 -6.15
N ASP A 44 15.14 -7.82 -5.08
CA ASP A 44 16.06 -8.89 -4.74
C ASP A 44 15.22 -10.05 -4.17
N GLU A 45 14.47 -10.72 -5.05
CA GLU A 45 14.19 -12.15 -5.00
C GLU A 45 13.25 -12.51 -6.15
N ASP A 46 13.72 -13.44 -6.94
CA ASP A 46 13.07 -14.08 -8.06
C ASP A 46 11.57 -14.38 -7.87
N LYS A 47 10.80 -14.12 -8.94
CA LYS A 47 9.55 -14.82 -9.26
C LYS A 47 8.46 -14.82 -8.20
N LYS A 48 7.79 -13.70 -7.99
CA LYS A 48 6.37 -13.68 -7.61
C LYS A 48 5.72 -12.43 -8.15
N ILE A 49 4.46 -12.57 -8.55
CA ILE A 49 3.63 -11.56 -9.20
C ILE A 49 3.84 -10.21 -8.52
N SER A 50 4.27 -9.21 -9.30
CA SER A 50 4.63 -7.87 -8.83
C SER A 50 3.39 -7.10 -8.37
N ILE A 51 2.81 -7.50 -7.24
CA ILE A 51 1.79 -6.72 -6.54
C ILE A 51 2.45 -5.52 -5.85
N THR A 52 1.74 -4.40 -5.75
CA THR A 52 2.27 -3.22 -5.05
C THR A 52 2.34 -3.49 -3.54
N PRO A 53 3.21 -2.81 -2.78
CA PRO A 53 3.33 -3.01 -1.32
C PRO A 53 2.00 -2.84 -0.58
N LEU A 54 1.14 -1.93 -1.07
CA LEU A 54 -0.22 -1.78 -0.55
C LEU A 54 -1.06 -3.05 -0.77
N VAL A 55 -1.03 -3.61 -1.98
CA VAL A 55 -1.77 -4.84 -2.30
C VAL A 55 -1.22 -6.03 -1.50
N GLU A 56 0.09 -6.11 -1.31
CA GLU A 56 0.71 -7.13 -0.44
C GLU A 56 0.18 -7.02 0.99
N SER A 57 0.22 -5.81 1.57
CA SER A 57 -0.29 -5.56 2.93
C SER A 57 -1.77 -5.85 3.11
N LEU A 58 -2.57 -5.78 2.03
CA LEU A 58 -4.00 -6.11 2.04
C LEU A 58 -4.24 -7.60 1.80
N SER A 59 -3.42 -8.25 0.98
CA SER A 59 -3.57 -9.65 0.59
C SER A 59 -3.12 -10.65 1.66
N GLY A 60 -2.12 -10.30 2.48
CA GLY A 60 -1.60 -11.15 3.54
C GLY A 60 -2.40 -11.15 4.85
N VAL A 61 -3.56 -10.48 4.89
CA VAL A 61 -4.39 -10.34 6.09
C VAL A 61 -5.36 -11.51 6.26
N ILE A 62 -5.59 -12.28 5.19
CA ILE A 62 -6.60 -13.33 5.15
C ILE A 62 -5.92 -14.70 5.00
N ASP A 63 -5.93 -15.48 6.08
CA ASP A 63 -5.54 -16.89 6.07
C ASP A 63 -6.73 -17.72 5.58
N LEU A 64 -6.58 -18.30 4.38
CA LEU A 64 -7.59 -19.16 3.78
C LEU A 64 -7.17 -20.63 3.91
N PRO A 65 -8.11 -21.54 4.19
CA PRO A 65 -7.88 -22.97 4.08
C PRO A 65 -7.39 -23.33 2.66
N SER A 66 -6.51 -24.33 2.56
CA SER A 66 -5.99 -24.80 1.27
C SER A 66 -7.09 -25.30 0.31
N ASP A 67 -8.23 -25.69 0.86
CA ASP A 67 -9.41 -26.19 0.17
C ASP A 67 -10.52 -25.14 0.02
N PHE A 68 -10.22 -23.86 0.24
CA PHE A 68 -11.20 -22.79 0.15
C PHE A 68 -11.71 -22.57 -1.28
N ASP A 69 -12.99 -22.88 -1.52
CA ASP A 69 -13.67 -22.58 -2.78
C ASP A 69 -14.36 -21.22 -2.74
N TYR A 70 -13.65 -20.20 -3.21
CA TYR A 70 -14.17 -18.83 -3.26
C TYR A 70 -15.45 -18.70 -4.10
N LYS A 71 -15.68 -19.56 -5.09
CA LYS A 71 -16.87 -19.48 -5.95
C LYS A 71 -18.10 -19.95 -5.19
N LYS A 72 -17.96 -21.00 -4.39
CA LYS A 72 -19.03 -21.54 -3.56
C LYS A 72 -19.44 -20.53 -2.49
N GLU A 73 -18.48 -20.03 -1.72
CA GLU A 73 -18.74 -19.03 -0.67
C GLU A 73 -19.38 -17.75 -1.24
N TYR A 74 -18.92 -17.30 -2.41
CA TYR A 74 -19.50 -16.14 -3.07
C TYR A 74 -20.95 -16.38 -3.50
N ARG A 75 -21.26 -17.58 -4.01
CA ARG A 75 -22.63 -17.95 -4.38
C ARG A 75 -23.54 -18.01 -3.15
N ASP A 76 -23.10 -18.66 -2.08
CA ASP A 76 -23.86 -18.79 -0.83
C ASP A 76 -24.13 -17.42 -0.20
N TYR A 77 -23.14 -16.51 -0.25
CA TYR A 77 -23.31 -15.12 0.17
C TYR A 77 -24.38 -14.39 -0.65
N LEU A 78 -24.36 -14.50 -1.99
CA LEU A 78 -25.34 -13.86 -2.86
C LEU A 78 -26.74 -14.42 -2.63
N GLU A 79 -26.88 -15.74 -2.49
CA GLU A 79 -28.17 -16.38 -2.18
C GLU A 79 -28.71 -15.89 -0.84
N LYS A 80 -27.87 -15.73 0.19
CA LYS A 80 -28.28 -15.18 1.49
C LYS A 80 -28.62 -13.69 1.43
N LYS A 81 -27.90 -12.91 0.63
CA LYS A 81 -28.08 -11.45 0.52
C LYS A 81 -29.40 -11.08 -0.18
N TYR A 82 -29.80 -11.87 -1.18
CA TYR A 82 -31.00 -11.62 -1.98
C TYR A 82 -32.17 -12.54 -1.60
N LYS A 83 -32.11 -13.16 -0.42
CA LYS A 83 -33.24 -13.86 0.21
C LYS A 83 -34.06 -12.89 1.05
#